data_AF-A0A9Q3ZMD3-F1
#
_entry.id   AF-A0A9Q3ZMD3-F1
#
_cell.length_a   1.000
_cell.length_b   1.000
_cell.length_c   1.000
_cell.angle_alpha   90.00
_cell.angle_beta   90.00
_cell.angle_gamma   90.00
#
_symmetry.space_group_name_H-M   'P 1'
#
loop_
_entity.id
_entity.type
_entity.pdbx_description
1 polymer ?
#
loop_
_entity_poly.entity_id
_entity_poly.type
_entity_poly.pdbx_seq_one_letter_code
_entity_poly.pdbx_strand_id
1 'polypeptide(L)'
;MVWNFVVQIVASLVLTAISYVLAPRPKTAPPKAAGLDEFDLPTAEEGRPIPVVFGTVLLRGPNVVWTGDLKVDPIRKSGGKK
;
A
#
# COMPACT_ATOMS: atom_id res chain seq x y z
N MET A 1 0.04 21.05 -50.58
CA MET A 1 -0.96 20.40 -49.70
C MET A 1 -0.31 19.34 -48.79
N VAL A 2 0.44 18.37 -49.33
CA VAL A 2 1.13 17.32 -48.54
C VAL A 2 2.21 17.86 -47.59
N TRP A 3 2.97 18.88 -48.00
CA TRP A 3 4.03 19.47 -47.15
C TRP A 3 3.49 20.06 -45.84
N ASN A 4 2.38 20.80 -45.90
CA ASN A 4 1.73 21.33 -44.69
C ASN A 4 1.24 20.21 -43.76
N PHE A 5 0.79 19.09 -44.33
CA PHE A 5 0.34 17.94 -43.56
C PHE A 5 1.50 17.28 -42.80
N VAL A 6 2.66 17.13 -43.44
CA VAL A 6 3.88 16.61 -42.78
C VAL A 6 4.35 17.54 -41.67
N VAL A 7 4.35 18.85 -41.91
CA VAL A 7 4.73 19.85 -40.88
C VAL A 7 3.78 19.80 -39.68
N GLN A 8 2.47 19.64 -39.90
CA GLN A 8 1.50 19.51 -38.82
C GLN A 8 1.68 18.23 -37.99
N ILE A 9 2.02 17.11 -38.63
CA ILE A 9 2.32 15.84 -37.93
C ILE A 9 3.59 15.95 -37.10
N VAL A 10 4.63 16.59 -37.63
CA VAL A 10 5.88 16.79 -36.88
C VAL A 10 5.63 17.72 -35.69
N ALA A 11 4.87 18.80 -35.88
CA ALA A 11 4.51 19.70 -34.80
C ALA A 11 3.70 19.00 -33.69
N SER A 12 2.72 18.16 -34.05
CA SER A 12 1.91 17.44 -33.06
C SER A 12 2.74 16.42 -32.27
N LEU A 13 3.67 15.72 -32.92
CA LEU A 13 4.62 14.82 -32.26
C LEU A 13 5.51 15.55 -31.26
N VAL A 14 6.04 16.72 -31.64
CA VAL A 14 6.88 17.54 -30.77
C VAL A 14 6.10 18.06 -29.57
N LEU A 15 4.89 18.58 -29.76
CA LEU A 15 4.03 19.03 -28.65
C LEU A 15 3.67 17.88 -27.70
N THR A 16 3.40 16.68 -28.23
CA THR A 16 3.09 15.50 -27.42
C THR A 16 4.29 15.07 -26.59
N ALA A 17 5.49 15.08 -27.19
CA ALA A 17 6.74 14.76 -26.50
C ALA A 17 7.04 15.75 -25.36
N ILE A 18 6.85 17.06 -25.61
CA ILE A 18 6.99 18.11 -24.60
C ILE A 18 5.96 17.91 -23.48
N SER A 19 4.69 17.69 -23.82
CA SER A 19 3.63 17.41 -22.84
C SER A 19 3.96 16.20 -21.97
N TYR A 20 4.51 15.14 -22.54
CA TYR A 20 4.91 13.93 -21.80
C TYR A 20 6.09 14.18 -20.84
N VAL A 21 7.05 15.02 -21.24
CA VAL A 21 8.20 15.37 -20.38
C VAL A 21 7.79 16.32 -19.25
N LEU A 22 6.87 17.25 -19.52
CA LEU A 22 6.33 18.18 -18.53
C LEU A 22 5.22 17.55 -17.69
N ALA A 23 4.64 16.43 -18.11
CA ALA A 23 3.61 15.74 -17.36
C ALA A 23 4.15 15.40 -15.96
N PRO A 24 3.48 15.88 -14.90
CA PRO A 24 3.89 15.56 -13.55
C PRO A 24 3.79 14.05 -13.37
N ARG A 25 4.90 13.40 -13.06
CA ARG A 25 4.91 11.97 -12.78
C ARG A 25 3.89 11.71 -11.68
N PRO A 26 3.04 10.68 -11.81
CA PRO A 26 2.10 10.33 -10.75
C PRO A 26 2.92 10.11 -9.48
N LYS A 27 2.69 10.98 -8.49
CA LYS A 27 3.22 10.80 -7.15
C LYS A 27 2.45 9.63 -6.58
N THR A 28 2.92 8.41 -6.84
CA THR A 28 2.46 7.24 -6.09
C THR A 28 2.74 7.55 -4.63
N ALA A 29 1.68 7.83 -3.88
CA ALA A 29 1.79 8.01 -2.46
C ALA A 29 2.51 6.77 -1.90
N PRO A 30 3.55 6.94 -1.06
CA PRO A 30 4.17 5.80 -0.43
C PRO A 30 3.09 4.97 0.28
N PRO A 31 3.17 3.62 0.23
CA PRO A 31 2.20 2.78 0.92
C PRO A 31 2.13 3.23 2.39
N LYS A 32 0.93 3.60 2.83
CA LYS A 32 0.69 4.00 4.21
C LYS A 32 0.97 2.79 5.11
N ALA A 33 1.74 2.99 6.18
CA ALA A 33 1.90 1.97 7.20
C ALA A 33 0.51 1.66 7.80
N ALA A 34 0.19 0.38 7.94
CA ALA A 34 -1.03 -0.05 8.61
C ALA A 34 -1.03 0.46 10.06
N GLY A 35 -2.13 1.07 10.49
CA GLY A 35 -2.32 1.49 11.87
C GLY A 35 -2.78 0.35 12.79
N LEU A 36 -2.72 0.57 14.10
CA LEU A 36 -3.24 -0.38 15.11
C LEU A 36 -4.75 -0.62 14.95
N ASP A 37 -5.46 0.39 14.46
CA ASP A 37 -6.90 0.41 14.17
C ASP A 37 -7.30 -0.43 12.96
N GLU A 38 -6.34 -0.84 12.12
CA GLU A 38 -6.59 -1.72 10.98
C GLU A 38 -6.60 -3.21 11.37
N PHE A 39 -6.30 -3.55 12.63
CA PHE A 39 -6.29 -4.91 13.16
C PHE A 39 -7.53 -5.18 14.02
N ASP A 40 -8.14 -6.36 13.83
CA ASP A 40 -9.20 -6.86 14.71
C ASP A 40 -8.57 -7.44 15.99
N LEU A 41 -8.35 -6.57 16.98
CA LEU A 41 -7.70 -6.89 18.23
C LEU A 41 -8.77 -7.41 19.22
N PRO A 42 -8.59 -8.60 19.81
CA PRO A 42 -9.58 -9.13 20.72
C PRO A 42 -9.64 -8.30 22.02
N THR A 43 -10.86 -7.99 22.44
CA THR A 43 -11.12 -7.18 23.64
C THR A 43 -10.82 -7.94 24.93
N ALA A 44 -10.23 -7.24 25.90
CA ALA A 44 -10.06 -7.72 27.27
C ALA A 44 -11.39 -7.62 28.04
N GLU A 45 -11.98 -8.74 28.42
CA GLU A 45 -13.17 -8.79 29.28
C GLU A 45 -12.84 -9.48 30.61
N GLU A 46 -13.17 -8.84 31.74
CA GLU A 46 -12.85 -9.32 33.11
C GLU A 46 -13.60 -10.62 33.50
N GLY A 47 -14.60 -11.04 32.72
CA GLY A 47 -15.40 -12.24 32.96
C GLY A 47 -15.20 -13.39 31.97
N ARG A 48 -14.33 -13.23 30.96
CA ARG A 48 -14.16 -14.25 29.93
C ARG A 48 -13.33 -15.43 30.48
N PRO A 49 -13.82 -16.69 30.40
CA PRO A 49 -13.08 -17.84 30.90
C PRO A 49 -11.75 -18.03 30.16
N ILE A 50 -10.71 -18.45 30.91
CA ILE A 50 -9.37 -18.71 30.36
C ILE A 50 -9.37 -20.11 29.71
N PRO A 51 -9.22 -20.23 28.38
CA PRO A 51 -9.19 -21.52 27.72
C PRO A 51 -7.88 -22.27 28.03
N VAL A 52 -7.98 -23.50 28.55
CA VAL A 52 -6.84 -24.41 28.72
C VAL A 52 -6.83 -25.37 27.54
N VAL A 53 -5.80 -25.29 26.70
CA VAL A 53 -5.67 -26.10 25.48
C VAL A 53 -4.59 -27.16 25.66
N PHE A 54 -4.87 -28.38 25.22
CA PHE A 54 -3.88 -29.45 25.06
C PHE A 54 -3.73 -29.79 23.57
N GLY A 55 -2.51 -29.69 23.03
CA GLY A 55 -2.19 -29.91 21.62
C GLY A 55 -2.25 -28.64 20.76
N THR A 56 -2.26 -28.78 19.43
CA THR A 56 -2.28 -27.66 18.48
C THR A 56 -3.71 -27.32 18.07
N VAL A 57 -4.25 -26.20 18.55
CA VAL A 57 -5.59 -25.70 18.18
C VAL A 57 -5.53 -24.24 17.74
N LEU A 58 -6.42 -23.86 16.82
CA LEU A 58 -6.63 -22.46 16.45
C LEU A 58 -7.68 -21.82 17.37
N LEU A 59 -7.25 -20.89 18.22
CA LEU A 59 -8.14 -20.08 19.07
C LEU A 59 -8.60 -18.82 18.31
N ARG A 60 -9.91 -18.70 18.06
CA ARG A 60 -10.49 -17.57 17.30
C ARG A 60 -10.88 -16.36 18.16
N GLY A 61 -10.79 -16.46 19.48
CA GLY A 61 -11.17 -15.39 20.39
C GLY A 61 -10.39 -15.44 21.71
N PRO A 62 -9.06 -15.30 21.69
CA PRO A 62 -8.26 -15.23 22.91
C PRO A 62 -8.60 -13.94 23.68
N ASN A 63 -8.44 -13.96 25.00
CA ASN A 63 -8.52 -12.75 25.81
C ASN A 63 -7.15 -12.07 25.81
N VAL A 64 -7.00 -10.90 25.17
CA VAL A 64 -5.70 -10.20 25.06
C VAL A 64 -5.75 -8.91 25.86
N VAL A 65 -4.92 -8.84 26.89
CA VAL A 65 -4.90 -7.74 27.88
C VAL A 65 -4.15 -6.51 27.38
N TRP A 66 -3.21 -6.67 26.44
CA TRP A 66 -2.43 -5.54 25.93
C TRP A 66 -2.00 -5.76 24.49
N THR A 67 -2.25 -4.74 23.66
CA THR A 67 -1.76 -4.62 22.28
C THR A 67 -1.41 -3.15 22.04
N GLY A 68 -0.13 -2.82 21.92
CA GLY A 68 0.30 -1.41 21.84
C GLY A 68 1.65 -1.16 21.17
N ASP A 69 2.53 -2.16 21.14
CA ASP A 69 3.82 -2.07 20.44
C ASP A 69 3.73 -2.56 18.99
N LEU A 70 2.95 -1.83 18.18
CA LEU A 70 2.90 -2.10 16.75
C LEU A 70 4.19 -1.64 16.08
N LYS A 71 5.00 -2.61 15.68
CA LYS A 71 6.19 -2.37 14.86
C LYS A 71 5.88 -2.59 13.38
N VAL A 72 6.05 -1.54 12.58
CA VAL A 72 5.92 -1.62 11.11
C VAL A 72 7.29 -1.50 10.47
N ASP A 73 7.80 -2.62 9.94
CA ASP A 73 9.04 -2.64 9.17
C ASP A 73 8.73 -2.60 7.66
N PRO A 74 9.17 -1.57 6.91
CA PRO A 74 8.86 -1.47 5.50
C PRO A 74 9.58 -2.55 4.69
N ILE A 75 8.87 -3.17 3.75
CA ILE A 75 9.47 -4.12 2.81
C ILE A 75 10.39 -3.36 1.85
N ARG A 76 11.69 -3.39 2.13
CA ARG A 76 12.73 -2.84 1.25
C ARG A 76 13.16 -3.90 0.24
N LYS A 77 12.53 -3.94 -0.92
CA LYS A 77 13.03 -4.75 -2.04
C LYS A 77 14.10 -3.95 -2.79
N SER A 78 15.36 -4.42 -2.79
CA SER A 78 16.47 -3.81 -3.56
C SER A 78 16.34 -3.98 -5.09
N GLY A 79 15.22 -4.51 -5.59
CA GLY A 79 15.07 -4.89 -6.98
C GLY A 79 13.61 -4.93 -7.39
N GLY A 80 13.06 -3.75 -7.68
CA GLY A 80 11.87 -3.58 -8.51
C GLY A 80 12.26 -2.72 -9.69
N LYS A 81 12.72 -3.32 -10.79
CA LYS A 81 12.79 -2.62 -12.07
C LYS A 81 11.35 -2.31 -12.46
N LYS A 82 11.04 -1.01 -12.49
CA LYS A 82 9.93 -0.31 -13.15
C LYS A 82 8.60 -1.05 -13.23
#